data_AF-A0A3D3DL63-F1
#
_entry.id   AF-A0A3D3DL63-F1
#
_cell.length_a   1.000
_cell.length_b   1.000
_cell.length_c   1.000
_cell.angle_alpha   90.00
_cell.angle_beta   90.00
_cell.angle_gamma   90.00
#
_symmetry.space_group_name_H-M   'P 1'
#
loop_
_entity.id
_entity.type
_entity.pdbx_description
1 polymer ?
#
loop_
_entity_poly.entity_id
_entity_poly.type
_entity_poly.pdbx_seq_one_letter_code
_entity_poly.pdbx_strand_id
1 'polypeptide(L)'
;MTKKPLTTQELQELTVALNRVARNLWWTWNQEAQDVFQELSPRGWQNLYHNAVAILREVSDYELRVRLQDPDFCDRVNEVLRLFETYMNDSRTWAHEHAPALRANPVAYFSAEFGFHEALPIAAGGLGILAGDHTKSASDLGVGFVGISLFYREGYFQQAIDTNNWQTE
;
A
#
# COMPACT_ATOMS: atom_id res chain seq x y z
N MET A 1 -27.34 17.58 -4.92
CA MET A 1 -27.65 17.86 -3.51
C MET A 1 -26.33 18.15 -2.82
N THR A 2 -26.14 19.33 -2.24
CA THR A 2 -24.91 19.69 -1.52
C THR A 2 -24.78 18.82 -0.28
N LYS A 3 -23.77 17.95 -0.23
CA LYS A 3 -23.46 17.15 0.96
C LYS A 3 -23.09 18.09 2.11
N LYS A 4 -23.57 17.78 3.31
CA LYS A 4 -23.22 18.52 4.53
C LYS A 4 -21.70 18.39 4.74
N PRO A 5 -20.98 19.48 5.11
CA PRO A 5 -19.55 19.39 5.40
C PRO A 5 -19.30 18.43 6.58
N LEU A 6 -18.20 17.70 6.49
CA LEU A 6 -17.77 16.77 7.53
C LEU A 6 -17.44 17.53 8.81
N THR A 7 -17.78 16.94 9.94
CA THR A 7 -17.39 17.40 11.26
C THR A 7 -15.91 17.17 11.52
N THR A 8 -15.35 17.86 12.52
CA THR A 8 -13.95 17.65 12.93
C THR A 8 -13.67 16.21 13.35
N GLN A 9 -14.65 15.54 13.97
CA GLN A 9 -14.52 14.15 14.39
C GLN A 9 -14.47 13.21 13.18
N GLU A 10 -15.40 13.34 12.22
CA GLU A 10 -15.41 12.52 11.00
C GLU A 10 -14.11 12.69 10.19
N LEU A 11 -13.60 13.92 10.07
CA LEU A 11 -12.31 14.17 9.42
C LEU A 11 -11.15 13.47 10.14
N GLN A 12 -11.15 13.47 11.47
CA GLN A 12 -10.11 12.80 12.25
C GLN A 12 -10.17 11.27 12.05
N GLU A 13 -11.37 10.69 12.06
CA GLU A 13 -11.58 9.26 11.82
C GLU A 13 -11.12 8.85 10.42
N LEU A 14 -11.46 9.63 9.38
CA LEU A 14 -11.01 9.39 8.01
C LEU A 14 -9.49 9.49 7.87
N THR A 15 -8.85 10.50 8.46
CA THR A 15 -7.39 10.64 8.42
C THR A 15 -6.69 9.44 9.08
N VAL A 16 -7.22 8.96 10.21
CA VAL A 16 -6.68 7.76 10.88
C VAL A 16 -6.86 6.52 10.00
N ALA A 17 -8.02 6.34 9.39
CA ALA A 17 -8.30 5.22 8.49
C ALA A 17 -7.40 5.24 7.25
N LEU A 18 -7.21 6.41 6.61
CA LEU A 18 -6.34 6.56 5.45
C LEU A 18 -4.87 6.28 5.81
N ASN A 19 -4.41 6.66 7.00
CA ASN A 19 -3.09 6.30 7.53
C ASN A 19 -2.94 4.78 7.75
N ARG A 20 -4.01 4.06 8.11
CA ARG A 20 -3.99 2.59 8.21
C ARG A 20 -3.80 1.96 6.84
N VAL A 21 -4.52 2.44 5.82
CA VAL A 21 -4.34 1.98 4.43
C VAL A 21 -2.92 2.24 3.96
N ALA A 22 -2.39 3.47 4.11
CA ALA A 22 -1.04 3.81 3.65
C ALA A 22 0.07 2.92 4.26
N ARG A 23 -0.12 2.44 5.49
CA ARG A 23 0.83 1.57 6.21
C ARG A 23 0.63 0.08 5.96
N ASN A 24 -0.31 -0.31 5.11
CA ASN A 24 -0.55 -1.68 4.69
C ASN A 24 -0.24 -1.81 3.19
N LEU A 25 0.61 -2.76 2.80
CA LEU A 25 1.04 -2.88 1.40
C LEU A 25 -0.10 -3.23 0.42
N TRP A 26 -1.30 -3.57 0.88
CA TRP A 26 -2.46 -3.83 0.03
C TRP A 26 -2.72 -2.75 -1.04
N TRP A 27 -2.50 -1.47 -0.72
CA TRP A 27 -2.69 -0.40 -1.69
C TRP A 27 -1.78 -0.55 -2.93
N THR A 28 -0.63 -1.24 -2.80
CA THR A 28 0.35 -1.38 -3.89
C THR A 28 -0.14 -2.26 -5.04
N TRP A 29 -1.23 -3.02 -4.86
CA TRP A 29 -1.90 -3.77 -5.93
C TRP A 29 -3.38 -3.44 -6.07
N ASN A 30 -3.83 -2.31 -5.50
CA ASN A 30 -5.17 -1.75 -5.71
C ASN A 30 -5.08 -0.37 -6.38
N GLN A 31 -5.61 -0.23 -7.60
CA GLN A 31 -5.48 0.99 -8.39
C GLN A 31 -6.23 2.16 -7.75
N GLU A 32 -7.43 1.93 -7.23
CA GLU A 32 -8.26 2.97 -6.63
C GLU A 32 -7.56 3.60 -5.40
N ALA A 33 -6.88 2.78 -4.60
CA ALA A 33 -6.08 3.25 -3.48
C ALA A 33 -4.87 4.08 -3.94
N GLN A 34 -4.17 3.66 -5.01
CA GLN A 34 -3.06 4.43 -5.58
C GLN A 34 -3.52 5.80 -6.10
N ASP A 35 -4.66 5.85 -6.78
CA ASP A 35 -5.22 7.09 -7.32
C ASP A 35 -5.51 8.11 -6.21
N VAL A 36 -6.02 7.67 -5.05
CA VAL A 36 -6.24 8.54 -3.89
C VAL A 36 -4.93 9.18 -3.40
N PHE A 37 -3.85 8.40 -3.27
CA PHE A 37 -2.56 8.95 -2.83
C PHE A 37 -1.91 9.84 -3.91
N GLN A 38 -2.04 9.46 -5.18
CA GLN A 38 -1.53 10.26 -6.29
C GLN A 38 -2.23 11.63 -6.38
N GLU A 39 -3.55 11.67 -6.19
CA GLU A 39 -4.33 12.91 -6.29
C GLU A 39 -4.00 13.92 -5.18
N LEU A 40 -3.60 13.43 -3.99
CA LEU A 40 -3.19 14.29 -2.88
C LEU A 40 -1.97 15.16 -3.26
N SER A 41 -0.95 14.55 -3.85
CA SER A 41 0.26 15.23 -4.32
C SER A 41 0.80 14.55 -5.60
N PRO A 42 0.35 14.95 -6.81
CA PRO A 42 0.79 14.28 -8.03
C PRO A 42 2.30 14.39 -8.30
N ARG A 43 2.90 15.52 -7.91
CA ARG A 43 4.34 15.74 -7.99
C ARG A 43 5.08 14.95 -6.92
N GLY A 44 4.59 14.98 -5.67
CA GLY A 44 5.15 14.20 -4.58
C GLY A 44 5.10 12.71 -4.88
N TRP A 45 4.01 12.22 -5.48
CA TRP A 45 3.84 10.81 -5.85
C TRP A 45 5.00 10.30 -6.69
N GLN A 46 5.34 11.02 -7.77
CA GLN A 46 6.47 10.67 -8.63
C GLN A 46 7.83 10.84 -7.92
N ASN A 47 8.00 11.91 -7.14
CA ASN A 47 9.29 12.23 -6.51
C ASN A 47 9.60 11.39 -5.26
N LEU A 48 8.57 10.82 -4.62
CA LEU A 48 8.67 10.02 -3.40
C LEU A 48 8.51 8.52 -3.69
N TYR A 49 8.75 8.10 -4.94
CA TYR A 49 8.69 6.70 -5.37
C TYR A 49 7.36 6.05 -4.99
N HIS A 50 6.28 6.79 -5.24
CA HIS A 50 4.90 6.34 -5.08
C HIS A 50 4.62 5.86 -3.65
N ASN A 51 5.27 6.45 -2.64
CA ASN A 51 5.15 6.03 -1.25
C ASN A 51 3.98 6.72 -0.54
N ALA A 52 2.87 5.99 -0.35
CA ALA A 52 1.67 6.50 0.32
C ALA A 52 1.93 7.10 1.72
N VAL A 53 2.85 6.53 2.51
CA VAL A 53 3.22 7.07 3.83
C VAL A 53 3.96 8.40 3.70
N ALA A 54 4.83 8.53 2.70
CA ALA A 54 5.55 9.76 2.43
C ALA A 54 4.60 10.87 1.95
N ILE A 55 3.62 10.55 1.10
CA ILE A 55 2.59 11.50 0.67
C ILE A 55 1.78 12.05 1.84
N LEU A 56 1.31 11.18 2.73
CA LEU A 56 0.56 11.63 3.92
C LEU A 56 1.41 12.44 4.91
N ARG A 57 2.74 12.38 4.81
CA ARG A 57 3.65 13.24 5.59
C ARG A 57 3.98 14.55 4.88
N GLU A 58 3.96 14.56 3.55
CA GLU A 58 4.19 15.76 2.73
C GLU A 58 2.98 16.69 2.79
N VAL A 59 1.76 16.13 2.68
CA VAL A 59 0.52 16.90 2.75
C VAL A 59 0.25 17.30 4.20
N SER A 60 0.08 18.60 4.44
CA SER A 60 -0.23 19.11 5.79
C SER A 60 -1.60 18.61 6.28
N ASP A 61 -1.77 18.46 7.59
CA ASP A 61 -3.06 18.10 8.20
C ASP A 61 -4.20 19.04 7.77
N TYR A 62 -3.90 20.33 7.62
CA TYR A 62 -4.86 21.32 7.15
C TYR A 62 -5.28 21.05 5.70
N GLU A 63 -4.32 20.84 4.80
CA GLU A 63 -4.60 20.55 3.41
C GLU A 63 -5.38 19.24 3.25
N LEU A 64 -4.98 18.16 3.94
CA LEU A 64 -5.70 16.89 3.89
C LEU A 64 -7.16 17.05 4.34
N ARG A 65 -7.41 17.80 5.42
CA ARG A 65 -8.77 18.11 5.87
C ARG A 65 -9.58 18.89 4.83
N VAL A 66 -8.96 19.85 4.15
CA VAL A 66 -9.60 20.60 3.07
C VAL A 66 -9.94 19.70 1.90
N ARG A 67 -9.02 18.82 1.48
CA ARG A 67 -9.27 17.84 0.41
C ARG A 67 -10.39 16.87 0.78
N LEU A 68 -10.43 16.38 2.01
CA LEU A 68 -11.49 15.49 2.50
C LEU A 68 -12.88 16.15 2.58
N GLN A 69 -12.97 17.49 2.56
CA GLN A 69 -14.25 18.19 2.45
C GLN A 69 -14.78 18.26 1.02
N ASP A 70 -13.95 17.97 0.01
CA ASP A 70 -14.41 17.82 -1.36
C ASP A 70 -15.26 16.54 -1.49
N PRO A 71 -16.53 16.63 -1.92
CA PRO A 71 -17.43 15.47 -1.97
C PRO A 71 -16.91 14.34 -2.85
N ASP A 72 -16.30 14.64 -4.00
CA ASP A 72 -15.88 13.63 -4.97
C ASP A 72 -14.63 12.90 -4.47
N PHE A 73 -13.66 13.64 -3.91
CA PHE A 73 -12.48 13.04 -3.28
C PHE A 73 -12.86 12.21 -2.04
N CYS A 74 -13.74 12.73 -1.19
CA CYS A 74 -14.22 12.02 -0.02
C CYS A 74 -14.93 10.72 -0.38
N ASP A 75 -15.72 10.71 -1.46
CA ASP A 75 -16.39 9.50 -1.93
C ASP A 75 -15.39 8.44 -2.41
N ARG A 76 -14.33 8.84 -3.14
CA ARG A 76 -13.23 7.92 -3.52
C ARG A 76 -12.50 7.36 -2.30
N VAL A 77 -12.17 8.21 -1.31
CA VAL A 77 -11.53 7.77 -0.07
C VAL A 77 -12.40 6.76 0.66
N ASN A 78 -13.70 7.04 0.84
CA ASN A 78 -14.62 6.12 1.50
C ASN A 78 -14.74 4.79 0.77
N GLU A 79 -14.76 4.81 -0.56
CA GLU A 79 -14.78 3.58 -1.36
C GLU A 79 -13.50 2.75 -1.16
N VAL A 80 -12.33 3.37 -1.18
CA VAL A 80 -11.06 2.69 -0.88
C VAL A 80 -11.05 2.11 0.53
N LEU A 81 -11.54 2.86 1.52
CA LEU A 81 -11.65 2.36 2.91
C LEU A 81 -12.60 1.16 2.98
N ARG A 82 -13.73 1.19 2.25
CA ARG A 82 -14.69 0.09 2.18
C ARG A 82 -14.07 -1.14 1.52
N LEU A 83 -13.34 -0.97 0.41
CA LEU A 83 -12.62 -2.05 -0.27
C LEU A 83 -11.57 -2.68 0.65
N PHE A 84 -10.78 -1.84 1.33
CA PHE A 84 -9.76 -2.29 2.28
C PHE A 84 -10.38 -3.07 3.45
N GLU A 85 -11.40 -2.55 4.11
CA GLU A 85 -12.06 -3.26 5.21
C GLU A 85 -12.78 -4.53 4.72
N THR A 86 -13.33 -4.54 3.50
CA THR A 86 -13.89 -5.77 2.91
C THR A 86 -12.80 -6.82 2.71
N TYR A 87 -11.66 -6.44 2.15
CA TYR A 87 -10.51 -7.32 1.92
C TYR A 87 -9.95 -7.88 3.24
N MET A 88 -9.71 -7.02 4.23
CA MET A 88 -9.11 -7.41 5.51
C MET A 88 -10.00 -8.32 6.35
N ASN A 89 -11.32 -8.23 6.19
CA ASN A 89 -12.29 -9.00 6.96
C ASN A 89 -12.96 -10.12 6.16
N ASP A 90 -12.50 -10.43 4.94
CA ASP A 90 -13.10 -11.49 4.14
C ASP A 90 -12.84 -12.86 4.77
N SER A 91 -13.93 -13.52 5.15
CA SER A 91 -13.92 -14.86 5.74
C SER A 91 -14.35 -15.95 4.76
N ARG A 92 -14.53 -15.60 3.47
CA ARG A 92 -14.95 -16.49 2.39
C ARG A 92 -13.87 -16.66 1.33
N THR A 93 -12.61 -16.43 1.68
CA THR A 93 -11.50 -16.67 0.76
C THR A 93 -11.34 -18.16 0.50
N TRP A 94 -10.65 -18.51 -0.59
CA TRP A 94 -10.44 -19.91 -0.95
C TRP A 94 -9.85 -20.75 0.20
N ALA A 95 -8.86 -20.23 0.93
CA ALA A 95 -8.23 -20.96 2.03
C ALA A 95 -9.12 -21.10 3.26
N HIS A 96 -10.08 -20.18 3.49
CA HIS A 96 -11.08 -20.33 4.54
C HIS A 96 -11.95 -21.58 4.30
N GLU A 97 -12.34 -21.81 3.06
CA GLU A 97 -13.21 -22.92 2.67
C GLU A 97 -12.44 -24.24 2.46
N HIS A 98 -11.24 -24.17 1.87
CA HIS A 98 -10.55 -25.35 1.34
C HIS A 98 -9.26 -25.70 2.07
N ALA A 99 -8.69 -24.78 2.87
CA ALA A 99 -7.39 -25.00 3.52
C ALA A 99 -7.33 -24.49 4.98
N PRO A 100 -8.27 -24.88 5.86
CA PRO A 100 -8.30 -24.41 7.26
C PRO A 100 -7.03 -24.77 8.03
N ALA A 101 -6.35 -25.87 7.66
CA ALA A 101 -5.08 -26.28 8.28
C ALA A 101 -3.96 -25.25 8.07
N LEU A 102 -3.90 -24.59 6.91
CA LEU A 102 -2.90 -23.54 6.62
C LEU A 102 -3.20 -22.24 7.36
N ARG A 103 -4.46 -22.01 7.79
CA ARG A 103 -4.77 -20.88 8.68
C ARG A 103 -4.37 -21.18 10.12
N ALA A 104 -4.63 -22.40 10.59
CA ALA A 104 -4.25 -22.82 11.93
C ALA A 104 -2.72 -22.96 12.09
N ASN A 105 -2.02 -23.38 11.04
CA ASN A 105 -0.57 -23.55 11.01
C ASN A 105 0.00 -22.82 9.78
N PRO A 106 0.34 -21.52 9.94
CA PRO A 106 0.85 -20.71 8.83
C PRO A 106 2.16 -21.24 8.24
N VAL A 107 2.34 -21.02 6.94
CA VAL A 107 3.60 -21.31 6.23
C VAL A 107 4.62 -20.23 6.55
N ALA A 108 5.81 -20.63 7.00
CA ALA A 108 6.97 -19.74 7.10
C ALA A 108 7.75 -19.75 5.79
N TYR A 109 7.73 -18.63 5.06
CA TYR A 109 8.37 -18.49 3.76
C TYR A 109 9.63 -17.62 3.87
N PHE A 110 10.78 -18.28 3.84
CA PHE A 110 12.07 -17.62 3.90
C PHE A 110 12.52 -17.24 2.49
N SER A 111 12.79 -15.97 2.28
CA SER A 111 13.40 -15.46 1.05
C SER A 111 14.39 -14.37 1.43
N ALA A 112 15.47 -14.25 0.65
CA ALA A 112 16.39 -13.13 0.80
C ALA A 112 15.70 -11.81 0.39
N GLU A 113 14.74 -11.85 -0.53
CA GLU A 113 14.15 -10.65 -1.13
C GLU A 113 12.64 -10.80 -1.29
N PHE A 114 11.93 -9.66 -1.26
CA PHE A 114 10.50 -9.59 -1.55
C PHE A 114 10.17 -8.33 -2.37
N GLY A 115 9.81 -8.52 -3.63
CA GLY A 115 9.46 -7.46 -4.56
C GLY A 115 7.98 -7.12 -4.46
N PHE A 116 7.62 -6.20 -3.55
CA PHE A 116 6.23 -5.76 -3.40
C PHE A 116 5.91 -4.54 -4.26
N HIS A 117 6.71 -3.50 -4.10
CA HIS A 117 6.52 -2.18 -4.68
C HIS A 117 7.81 -1.37 -4.53
N GLU A 118 8.06 -0.40 -5.42
CA GLU A 118 9.27 0.43 -5.41
C GLU A 118 9.43 1.29 -4.14
N ALA A 119 8.33 1.61 -3.46
CA ALA A 119 8.32 2.25 -2.15
C ALA A 119 9.00 1.41 -1.03
N LEU A 120 9.27 0.12 -1.28
CA LEU A 120 9.98 -0.78 -0.37
C LEU A 120 11.07 -1.55 -1.15
N PRO A 121 12.25 -0.94 -1.36
CA PRO A 121 13.30 -1.47 -2.24
C PRO A 121 14.11 -2.61 -1.58
N ILE A 122 13.45 -3.73 -1.30
CA ILE A 122 14.05 -4.94 -0.67
C ILE A 122 14.16 -6.11 -1.66
N ALA A 123 14.21 -5.81 -2.96
CA ALA A 123 14.38 -6.79 -4.03
C ALA A 123 15.23 -6.20 -5.16
N ALA A 124 16.08 -7.03 -5.75
CA ALA A 124 16.99 -6.69 -6.84
C ALA A 124 16.56 -7.31 -8.18
N GLY A 125 15.77 -8.39 -8.15
CA GLY A 125 15.39 -9.09 -9.38
C GLY A 125 14.29 -10.14 -9.21
N GLY A 126 14.27 -11.11 -10.13
CA GLY A 126 13.17 -12.07 -10.30
C GLY A 126 12.87 -12.94 -9.08
N LEU A 127 13.87 -13.23 -8.22
CA LEU A 127 13.66 -13.94 -6.96
C LEU A 127 12.70 -13.16 -6.04
N GLY A 128 13.00 -11.87 -5.84
CA GLY A 128 12.17 -11.00 -5.02
C GLY A 128 10.78 -10.84 -5.61
N ILE A 129 10.66 -10.63 -6.93
CA ILE A 129 9.36 -10.51 -7.61
C ILE A 129 8.50 -11.76 -7.37
N LEU A 130 9.06 -12.96 -7.58
CA LEU A 130 8.33 -14.21 -7.35
C LEU A 130 7.89 -14.36 -5.88
N ALA A 131 8.77 -14.04 -4.92
CA ALA A 131 8.44 -14.07 -3.50
C ALA A 131 7.33 -13.06 -3.12
N GLY A 132 7.36 -11.87 -3.74
CA GLY A 132 6.33 -10.85 -3.60
C GLY A 132 4.98 -11.34 -4.13
N ASP A 133 4.95 -11.89 -5.34
CA ASP A 133 3.74 -12.42 -5.98
C ASP A 133 3.15 -13.61 -5.21
N HIS A 134 3.98 -14.51 -4.68
CA HIS A 134 3.54 -15.55 -3.76
C HIS A 134 2.86 -14.97 -2.53
N THR A 135 3.43 -13.91 -1.95
CA THR A 135 2.89 -13.28 -0.74
C THR A 135 1.56 -12.57 -1.03
N LYS A 136 1.45 -11.84 -2.16
CA LYS A 136 0.21 -11.20 -2.60
C LYS A 136 -0.88 -12.24 -2.85
N SER A 137 -0.56 -13.30 -3.58
CA SER A 137 -1.48 -14.41 -3.86
C SER A 137 -1.93 -15.12 -2.57
N ALA A 138 -1.03 -15.33 -1.62
CA ALA A 138 -1.36 -15.90 -0.32
C ALA A 138 -2.33 -15.01 0.46
N SER A 139 -2.14 -13.69 0.41
CA SER A 139 -3.05 -12.71 1.01
C SER A 139 -4.44 -12.77 0.38
N ASP A 140 -4.54 -12.75 -0.96
CA ASP A 140 -5.82 -12.81 -1.68
C ASP A 140 -6.57 -14.13 -1.42
N LEU A 141 -5.85 -15.24 -1.32
CA LEU A 141 -6.43 -16.54 -1.00
C LEU A 141 -6.75 -16.71 0.49
N GLY A 142 -6.29 -15.81 1.37
CA GLY A 142 -6.41 -15.91 2.83
C GLY A 142 -5.63 -17.08 3.44
N VAL A 143 -4.51 -17.46 2.82
CA VAL A 143 -3.60 -18.51 3.31
C VAL A 143 -2.80 -17.95 4.48
N GLY A 144 -2.69 -18.71 5.58
CA GLY A 144 -1.77 -18.35 6.66
C GLY A 144 -0.33 -18.41 6.13
N PHE A 145 0.30 -17.24 5.99
CA PHE A 145 1.61 -17.09 5.37
C PHE A 145 2.41 -16.02 6.10
N VAL A 146 3.65 -16.35 6.45
CA VAL A 146 4.58 -15.45 7.14
C VAL A 146 5.86 -15.38 6.33
N GLY A 147 6.07 -14.25 5.65
CA GLY A 147 7.32 -13.95 4.95
C GLY A 147 8.42 -13.55 5.93
N ILE A 148 9.60 -14.16 5.79
CA ILE A 148 10.77 -13.87 6.64
C ILE A 148 11.92 -13.48 5.73
N SER A 149 12.48 -12.29 5.98
CA SER A 149 13.57 -11.70 5.22
C SER A 149 14.54 -10.92 6.11
N LEU A 150 15.59 -10.38 5.49
CA LEU A 150 16.48 -9.39 6.08
C LEU A 150 15.90 -7.98 5.89
N PHE A 151 16.12 -7.13 6.89
CA PHE A 151 15.83 -5.70 6.78
C PHE A 151 17.07 -4.97 6.25
N TYR A 152 17.15 -4.86 4.92
CA TYR A 152 18.27 -4.20 4.24
C TYR A 152 18.22 -2.69 4.48
N ARG A 153 19.31 -2.15 5.02
CA ARG A 153 19.44 -0.71 5.31
C ARG A 153 19.51 0.15 4.04
N GLU A 154 20.25 -0.33 3.04
CA GLU A 154 20.54 0.43 1.81
C GLU A 154 19.73 -0.07 0.60
N GLY A 155 18.87 -1.08 0.77
CA GLY A 155 18.06 -1.66 -0.30
C GLY A 155 18.88 -2.13 -1.52
N TYR A 156 18.27 -2.07 -2.70
CA TYR A 156 18.96 -2.09 -3.99
C TYR A 156 19.30 -0.66 -4.43
N PHE A 157 20.32 -0.48 -5.27
CA PHE A 157 20.79 0.84 -5.69
C PHE A 157 19.75 1.59 -6.53
N GLN A 158 19.82 2.93 -6.54
CA GLN A 158 19.02 3.78 -7.41
C GLN A 158 19.78 4.08 -8.70
N GLN A 159 19.31 3.51 -9.80
CA GLN A 159 19.95 3.70 -11.10
C GLN A 159 19.69 5.11 -11.64
N ALA A 160 20.74 5.83 -12.03
CA ALA A 160 20.65 7.06 -12.81
C ALA A 160 21.56 7.00 -14.04
N ILE A 161 21.28 7.83 -15.05
CA ILE A 161 22.13 8.01 -16.23
C ILE A 161 22.74 9.41 -16.18
N ASP A 162 24.06 9.49 -16.19
CA ASP A 162 24.78 10.77 -16.12
C ASP A 162 24.82 11.51 -17.47
N THR A 163 25.43 12.70 -17.48
CA THR A 163 25.59 13.51 -18.71
C THR A 163 26.48 12.86 -19.77
N ASN A 164 27.22 11.81 -19.42
CA ASN A 164 28.08 11.05 -20.32
C ASN A 164 27.42 9.75 -20.81
N ASN A 165 26.14 9.52 -20.49
CA ASN A 165 25.39 8.30 -20.77
C ASN A 165 25.90 7.05 -20.04
N TRP A 166 26.60 7.21 -18.91
CA TRP A 166 26.97 6.10 -18.04
C TRP A 166 25.94 5.90 -16.94
N GLN A 167 25.74 4.64 -16.56
CA GLN A 167 24.99 4.29 -15.37
C GLN A 167 25.77 4.72 -14.12
N THR A 168 25.07 5.35 -13.18
CA THR A 168 25.54 5.64 -11.82
C THR A 168 24.56 5.07 -10.79
N GLU A 169 25.06 4.88 -9.57
CA GLU A 169 24.34 4.34 -8.40
C GLU A 169 24.29 5.36 -7.25
#